data_AF-A0A6I5HK23-F1
#
_entry.id   AF-A0A6I5HK23-F1
#
_cell.length_a   1.000
_cell.length_b   1.000
_cell.length_c   1.000
_cell.angle_alpha   90.00
_cell.angle_beta   90.00
_cell.angle_gamma   90.00
#
_symmetry.space_group_name_H-M   'P 1'
#
loop_
_entity.id
_entity.type
_entity.pdbx_description
1 polymer ?
#
loop_
_entity_poly.entity_id
_entity_poly.type
_entity_poly.pdbx_seq_one_letter_code
_entity_poly.pdbx_strand_id
1 'polypeptide(L)'
;VYGVAFGGIAALAFCFALGRVGRFGPRATALLLSGAALLAVYVVPFLKYPANPPSVGEPDTIGKRTTLYFLMMVLSVLLAVAATLLGKRLAPGLGNWWATVVASAAFAVVIGLAYEFLPVVNEVPDHFPATLLWRFRLSALAIQAVLWGGFALAFGELAERLLNPRPVTDTGRAVPAAR
;
A
#
# COMPACT_ATOMS: atom_id res chain seq x y z
N VAL A 1 -15.99 9.88 11.46
CA VAL A 1 -16.57 9.17 10.29
C VAL A 1 -15.50 8.72 9.30
N TYR A 2 -14.70 9.62 8.72
CA TYR A 2 -13.65 9.26 7.73
C TYR A 2 -12.66 8.17 8.19
N GLY A 3 -12.11 8.28 9.41
CA GLY A 3 -11.19 7.27 9.94
C GLY A 3 -11.83 5.88 10.13
N VAL A 4 -13.12 5.84 10.47
CA VAL A 4 -13.87 4.58 10.64
C VAL A 4 -14.11 3.90 9.30
N ALA A 5 -14.48 4.67 8.26
CA ALA A 5 -14.67 4.13 6.91
C ALA A 5 -13.37 3.55 6.34
N PHE A 6 -12.27 4.29 6.44
CA PHE A 6 -10.95 3.81 6.01
C PHE A 6 -10.48 2.60 6.81
N GLY A 7 -10.67 2.61 8.14
CA GLY A 7 -10.36 1.47 9.00
C GLY A 7 -11.17 0.22 8.65
N GLY A 8 -12.47 0.39 8.32
CA GLY A 8 -13.34 -0.70 7.89
C GLY A 8 -12.91 -1.33 6.56
N ILE A 9 -12.61 -0.50 5.55
CA ILE A 9 -12.12 -0.97 4.24
C ILE A 9 -10.80 -1.72 4.42
N ALA A 10 -9.88 -1.16 5.21
CA ALA A 10 -8.59 -1.79 5.46
C ALA A 10 -8.74 -3.11 6.23
N ALA A 11 -9.66 -3.19 7.20
CA ALA A 11 -9.97 -4.42 7.90
C ALA A 11 -10.55 -5.50 6.97
N LEU A 12 -11.46 -5.14 6.05
CA LEU A 12 -12.00 -6.07 5.05
C LEU A 12 -10.90 -6.57 4.10
N ALA A 13 -10.04 -5.68 3.62
CA ALA A 13 -8.90 -6.04 2.77
C ALA A 13 -7.91 -6.94 3.53
N PHE A 14 -7.66 -6.66 4.81
CA PHE A 14 -6.82 -7.48 5.69
C PHE A 14 -7.40 -8.86 5.91
N CYS A 15 -8.68 -8.97 6.31
CA CYS A 15 -9.38 -10.24 6.47
C CYS A 15 -9.42 -11.02 5.15
N PHE A 16 -9.51 -10.32 4.02
CA PHE A 16 -9.42 -10.97 2.73
C PHE A 16 -8.03 -11.56 2.46
N ALA A 17 -6.98 -10.81 2.79
CA ALA A 17 -5.58 -11.17 2.53
C ALA A 17 -5.03 -12.23 3.50
N LEU A 18 -5.47 -12.21 4.76
CA LEU A 18 -5.00 -13.10 5.82
C LEU A 18 -5.24 -14.56 5.43
N GLY A 19 -4.17 -15.36 5.44
CA GLY A 19 -4.17 -16.77 5.00
C GLY A 19 -4.34 -16.99 3.49
N ARG A 20 -4.72 -15.97 2.70
CA ARG A 20 -4.87 -16.07 1.24
C ARG A 20 -3.63 -15.67 0.46
N VAL A 21 -2.81 -14.74 0.97
CA VAL A 21 -1.59 -14.26 0.29
C VAL A 21 -0.35 -15.09 0.69
N GLY A 22 -0.51 -16.01 1.64
CA GLY A 22 0.53 -16.92 2.11
C GLY A 22 0.32 -17.32 3.57
N ARG A 23 1.29 -18.02 4.15
CA ARG A 23 1.30 -18.40 5.59
C ARG A 23 1.92 -17.29 6.45
N PHE A 24 1.51 -16.04 6.23
CA PHE A 24 2.00 -14.90 6.99
C PHE A 24 1.18 -14.69 8.26
N GLY A 25 1.85 -14.31 9.36
CA GLY A 25 1.17 -13.90 10.58
C GLY A 25 0.39 -12.58 10.41
N PRO A 26 -0.47 -12.21 11.38
CA PRO A 26 -1.25 -10.97 11.33
C PRO A 26 -0.40 -9.71 11.10
N ARG A 27 0.70 -9.51 11.84
CA ARG A 27 1.59 -8.35 11.62
C ARG A 27 2.17 -8.30 10.21
N ALA A 28 2.69 -9.42 9.73
CA ALA A 28 3.30 -9.50 8.39
C ALA A 28 2.26 -9.24 7.29
N THR A 29 1.04 -9.76 7.45
CA THR A 29 -0.06 -9.51 6.51
C THR A 29 -0.44 -8.03 6.48
N ALA A 30 -0.50 -7.36 7.63
CA ALA A 30 -0.80 -5.93 7.71
C ALA A 30 0.30 -5.07 7.06
N LEU A 31 1.57 -5.42 7.30
CA LEU A 31 2.73 -4.77 6.66
C LEU A 31 2.71 -4.94 5.14
N LEU A 32 2.49 -6.16 4.64
CA LEU A 32 2.44 -6.45 3.20
C LEU A 32 1.26 -5.74 2.53
N LEU A 33 0.08 -5.77 3.14
CA LEU A 33 -1.10 -5.10 2.60
C LEU A 33 -0.91 -3.58 2.56
N SER A 34 -0.42 -3.00 3.65
CA SER A 34 -0.16 -1.55 3.72
C SER A 34 0.95 -1.13 2.74
N GLY A 35 2.02 -1.92 2.62
CA GLY A 35 3.09 -1.68 1.65
C GLY A 35 2.61 -1.77 0.20
N ALA A 36 1.80 -2.77 -0.12
CA ALA A 36 1.18 -2.91 -1.44
C ALA A 36 0.23 -1.75 -1.74
N ALA A 37 -0.55 -1.30 -0.74
CA ALA A 37 -1.44 -0.16 -0.88
C ALA A 37 -0.67 1.16 -1.05
N LEU A 38 0.37 1.42 -0.24
CA LEU A 38 1.28 2.57 -0.43
C LEU A 38 1.85 2.59 -1.85
N LEU A 39 2.34 1.44 -2.32
CA LEU A 39 2.93 1.31 -3.65
C LEU A 39 1.88 1.58 -4.73
N ALA A 40 0.75 0.87 -4.67
CA ALA A 40 -0.25 0.90 -5.73
C ALA A 40 -1.04 2.22 -5.77
N VAL A 41 -1.40 2.76 -4.60
CA VAL A 41 -2.27 3.92 -4.46
C VAL A 41 -1.50 5.23 -4.51
N TYR A 42 -0.25 5.25 -4.05
CA TYR A 42 0.54 6.48 -3.97
C TYR A 42 1.81 6.47 -4.82
N VAL A 43 2.73 5.53 -4.61
CA VAL A 43 4.05 5.57 -5.27
C VAL A 43 3.93 5.49 -6.78
N VAL A 44 3.15 4.54 -7.30
CA VAL A 44 2.99 4.35 -8.75
C VAL A 44 2.31 5.57 -9.41
N PRO A 45 1.19 6.12 -8.91
CA PRO A 45 0.65 7.36 -9.46
C PRO A 45 1.62 8.54 -9.33
N PHE A 46 2.30 8.68 -8.20
CA PHE A 46 3.24 9.76 -7.92
C PHE A 46 4.44 9.77 -8.87
N LEU A 47 4.97 8.61 -9.25
CA LEU A 47 6.10 8.53 -10.18
C LEU A 47 5.75 9.08 -11.57
N LYS A 48 4.51 8.89 -12.05
CA LYS A 48 4.05 9.44 -13.33
C LYS A 48 3.52 10.87 -13.20
N TYR A 49 2.78 11.14 -12.13
CA TYR A 49 2.09 12.41 -11.86
C TYR A 49 2.46 12.91 -10.46
N PRO A 50 3.67 13.47 -10.28
CA PRO A 50 4.18 13.83 -8.96
C PRO A 50 3.41 15.01 -8.36
N ALA A 51 3.40 15.06 -7.03
CA ALA A 51 2.81 16.17 -6.32
C ALA A 51 3.61 17.47 -6.57
N ASN A 52 2.88 18.55 -6.82
CA ASN A 52 3.45 19.89 -6.97
C ASN A 52 3.02 20.77 -5.78
N PRO A 53 3.86 21.73 -5.35
CA PRO A 53 3.49 22.71 -4.33
C PRO A 53 2.20 23.47 -4.71
N PRO A 54 1.40 23.96 -3.74
CA PRO A 54 0.19 24.73 -4.04
C PRO A 54 0.44 25.99 -4.90
N SER A 55 1.65 26.53 -4.84
CA SER A 55 2.10 27.66 -5.66
C SER A 55 2.49 27.29 -7.10
N VAL A 56 2.41 26.00 -7.47
CA VAL A 56 2.82 25.47 -8.78
C VAL A 56 1.69 24.60 -9.35
N GLY A 57 0.89 25.20 -10.21
CA GLY A 57 -0.17 24.53 -10.94
C GLY A 57 -1.03 25.53 -11.70
N GLU A 58 -1.55 25.11 -12.84
CA GLU A 58 -2.48 25.92 -13.63
C GLU A 58 -3.91 25.59 -13.19
N PRO A 59 -4.76 26.58 -12.83
CA PRO A 59 -6.12 26.30 -12.38
C PRO A 59 -6.96 25.49 -13.38
N ASP A 60 -6.75 25.74 -14.67
CA ASP A 60 -7.52 25.14 -15.77
C ASP A 60 -7.23 23.64 -15.97
N THR A 61 -6.15 23.11 -15.40
CA THR A 61 -5.73 21.71 -15.58
C THR A 61 -5.92 20.85 -14.34
N ILE A 62 -6.38 21.43 -13.23
CA ILE A 62 -6.61 20.71 -11.96
C ILE A 62 -7.48 19.47 -12.18
N GLY A 63 -8.58 19.61 -12.93
CA GLY A 63 -9.47 18.50 -13.26
C GLY A 63 -8.74 17.38 -14.00
N LYS A 64 -8.00 17.71 -15.06
CA LYS A 64 -7.25 16.75 -15.88
C LYS A 64 -6.20 16.00 -15.06
N ARG A 65 -5.40 16.70 -14.25
CA ARG A 65 -4.39 16.08 -13.37
C ARG A 65 -5.01 15.15 -12.35
N THR A 66 -6.11 15.58 -11.75
CA THR A 66 -6.86 14.79 -10.77
C THR A 66 -7.36 13.51 -11.42
N THR A 67 -8.03 13.61 -12.58
CA THR A 67 -8.51 12.45 -13.33
C THR A 67 -7.39 11.50 -13.73
N LEU A 68 -6.27 11.99 -14.27
CA LEU A 68 -5.13 11.15 -14.65
C LEU A 68 -4.50 10.44 -13.46
N TYR A 69 -4.35 11.14 -12.33
CA TYR A 69 -3.86 10.56 -11.09
C TYR A 69 -4.79 9.45 -10.58
N PHE A 70 -6.11 9.71 -10.55
CA PHE A 70 -7.11 8.72 -10.15
C PHE A 70 -7.15 7.51 -11.09
N LEU A 71 -7.08 7.71 -12.41
CA LEU A 71 -7.01 6.62 -13.38
C LEU A 71 -5.77 5.76 -13.18
N MET A 72 -4.60 6.39 -12.99
CA MET A 72 -3.36 5.68 -12.70
C MET A 72 -3.46 4.90 -11.38
N MET A 73 -4.07 5.48 -10.35
CA MET A 73 -4.31 4.81 -9.07
C MET A 73 -5.19 3.56 -9.24
N VAL A 74 -6.32 3.66 -9.95
CA VAL A 74 -7.21 2.52 -10.20
C VAL A 74 -6.50 1.45 -11.01
N LEU A 75 -5.81 1.83 -12.09
CA LEU A 75 -5.05 0.90 -12.93
C LEU A 75 -4.00 0.14 -12.10
N SER A 76 -3.24 0.87 -11.29
CA SER A 76 -2.21 0.31 -10.41
C SER A 76 -2.78 -0.67 -9.39
N VAL A 77 -3.92 -0.36 -8.76
CA VAL A 77 -4.61 -1.28 -7.85
C VAL A 77 -5.06 -2.55 -8.58
N LEU A 78 -5.68 -2.41 -9.76
CA LEU A 78 -6.12 -3.57 -10.55
C LEU A 78 -4.94 -4.46 -10.96
N LEU A 79 -3.82 -3.86 -11.38
CA LEU A 79 -2.61 -4.59 -11.73
C LEU A 79 -1.95 -5.24 -10.52
N ALA A 80 -1.98 -4.61 -9.34
CA ALA A 80 -1.46 -5.21 -8.11
C ALA A 80 -2.29 -6.45 -7.70
N VAL A 81 -3.62 -6.38 -7.86
CA VAL A 81 -4.51 -7.54 -7.66
C VAL A 81 -4.19 -8.62 -8.70
N ALA A 82 -4.10 -8.27 -9.99
CA ALA A 82 -3.79 -9.22 -11.06
C ALA A 82 -2.41 -9.90 -10.84
N ALA A 83 -1.39 -9.14 -10.44
CA ALA A 83 -0.07 -9.66 -10.10
C ALA A 83 -0.14 -10.62 -8.90
N THR A 84 -0.92 -10.29 -7.87
CA THR A 84 -1.13 -11.19 -6.72
C THR A 84 -1.80 -12.50 -7.15
N LEU A 85 -2.82 -12.43 -8.02
CA LEU A 85 -3.48 -13.61 -8.57
C LEU A 85 -2.54 -14.44 -9.45
N LEU A 86 -1.73 -13.79 -10.27
CA LEU A 86 -0.71 -14.43 -11.09
C LEU A 86 0.33 -15.15 -10.23
N GLY A 87 0.87 -14.48 -9.21
CA GLY A 87 1.81 -15.09 -8.26
C GLY A 87 1.23 -16.32 -7.56
N LYS A 88 -0.03 -16.24 -7.12
CA LYS A 88 -0.73 -17.41 -6.54
C LYS A 88 -0.90 -18.57 -7.51
N ARG A 89 -1.15 -18.29 -8.79
CA ARG A 89 -1.26 -19.32 -9.84
C ARG A 89 0.08 -19.96 -10.17
N LEU A 90 1.17 -19.20 -10.11
CA LEU A 90 2.51 -19.66 -10.43
C LEU A 90 3.21 -20.37 -9.25
N ALA A 91 2.81 -20.07 -8.00
CA ALA A 91 3.44 -20.60 -6.80
C ALA A 91 3.52 -22.15 -6.73
N PRO A 92 2.50 -22.93 -7.16
CA PRO A 92 2.58 -24.39 -7.16
C PRO A 92 3.65 -24.95 -8.11
N GLY A 93 3.95 -24.26 -9.22
CA GLY A 93 4.89 -24.73 -10.23
C GLY A 93 6.31 -24.17 -10.08
N LEU A 94 6.44 -22.89 -9.70
CA LEU A 94 7.74 -22.19 -9.61
C LEU A 94 8.25 -22.02 -8.17
N GLY A 95 7.43 -22.36 -7.17
CA GLY A 95 7.69 -22.01 -5.78
C GLY A 95 7.40 -20.54 -5.48
N ASN A 96 7.26 -20.21 -4.19
CA ASN A 96 6.80 -18.88 -3.77
C ASN A 96 7.77 -17.75 -4.16
N TRP A 97 9.08 -18.01 -4.12
CA TRP A 97 10.10 -17.01 -4.46
C TRP A 97 9.99 -16.58 -5.93
N TRP A 98 10.14 -17.51 -6.86
CA TRP A 98 10.10 -17.22 -8.30
C TRP A 98 8.73 -16.75 -8.76
N ALA A 99 7.65 -17.28 -8.19
CA ALA A 99 6.31 -16.78 -8.47
C ALA A 99 6.13 -15.30 -8.08
N THR A 100 6.71 -14.88 -6.95
CA THR A 100 6.71 -13.47 -6.52
C THR A 100 7.54 -12.62 -7.47
N VAL A 101 8.76 -13.05 -7.82
CA VAL A 101 9.63 -12.32 -8.77
C VAL A 101 8.93 -12.12 -10.11
N VAL A 102 8.34 -13.17 -10.68
CA VAL A 102 7.63 -13.10 -11.97
C VAL A 102 6.41 -12.17 -11.88
N ALA A 103 5.61 -12.28 -10.82
CA ALA A 103 4.46 -11.41 -10.61
C ALA A 103 4.86 -9.93 -10.46
N SER A 104 5.90 -9.64 -9.69
CA SER A 104 6.44 -8.28 -9.52
C SER A 104 7.03 -7.73 -10.82
N ALA A 105 7.75 -8.55 -11.59
CA ALA A 105 8.27 -8.16 -12.89
C ALA A 105 7.15 -7.86 -13.89
N ALA A 106 6.13 -8.73 -13.96
CA ALA A 106 4.95 -8.50 -14.81
C ALA A 106 4.22 -7.21 -14.43
N PHE A 107 4.03 -6.95 -13.13
CA PHE A 107 3.47 -5.68 -12.66
C PHE A 107 4.30 -4.48 -13.12
N ALA A 108 5.61 -4.52 -12.92
CA ALA A 108 6.51 -3.43 -13.30
C ALA A 108 6.51 -3.17 -14.82
N VAL A 109 6.50 -4.23 -15.64
CA VAL A 109 6.43 -4.13 -17.11
C VAL A 109 5.13 -3.47 -17.54
N VAL A 110 3.98 -3.93 -17.05
CA VAL A 110 2.68 -3.37 -17.47
C VAL A 110 2.52 -1.93 -16.99
N ILE A 111 3.01 -1.59 -15.79
CA ILE A 111 3.06 -0.20 -15.32
C ILE A 111 3.99 0.66 -16.18
N GLY A 112 5.17 0.15 -16.55
CA GLY A 112 6.09 0.84 -17.45
C GLY A 112 5.46 1.14 -18.81
N LEU A 113 4.72 0.18 -19.38
CA LEU A 113 3.94 0.40 -20.59
C LEU A 113 2.86 1.47 -20.38
N ALA A 114 2.12 1.40 -19.27
CA ALA A 114 1.13 2.44 -18.95
C ALA A 114 1.78 3.82 -18.85
N TYR A 115 2.98 3.94 -18.29
CA TYR A 115 3.70 5.20 -18.22
C TYR A 115 4.06 5.74 -19.60
N GLU A 116 4.35 4.88 -20.57
CA GLU A 116 4.64 5.31 -21.93
C GLU A 116 3.38 5.83 -22.64
N PHE A 117 2.26 5.12 -22.51
CA PHE A 117 1.02 5.48 -23.21
C PHE A 117 0.23 6.62 -22.57
N LEU A 118 0.36 6.83 -21.25
CA LEU A 118 -0.39 7.90 -20.58
C LEU A 118 0.26 9.28 -20.81
N PRO A 119 -0.55 10.33 -21.01
CA PRO A 119 -0.04 11.65 -21.35
C PRO A 119 0.82 12.22 -20.21
N VAL A 120 1.94 12.86 -20.57
CA VAL A 120 2.76 13.64 -19.64
C VAL A 120 2.11 15.01 -19.44
N VAL A 121 2.02 15.45 -18.18
CA VAL A 121 1.54 16.79 -17.83
C VAL A 121 2.68 17.48 -17.08
N ASN A 122 3.20 18.56 -17.65
CA ASN A 122 4.17 19.43 -17.00
C ASN A 122 3.63 20.85 -16.94
N GLU A 123 3.39 21.32 -15.72
CA GLU A 123 2.88 22.66 -15.40
C GLU A 123 3.88 23.44 -14.55
N VAL A 124 5.07 22.90 -14.35
CA VAL A 124 6.11 23.56 -13.56
C VAL A 124 6.76 24.61 -14.46
N PRO A 125 6.75 25.90 -14.08
CA PRO A 125 7.46 26.93 -14.85
C PRO A 125 8.95 26.65 -14.90
N ASP A 126 9.59 26.95 -16.03
CA ASP A 126 11.02 26.67 -16.25
C ASP A 126 11.95 27.33 -15.22
N HIS A 127 11.51 28.46 -14.65
CA HIS A 127 12.26 29.21 -13.64
C HIS A 127 11.93 28.82 -12.19
N PHE A 128 11.07 27.83 -11.97
CA PHE A 128 10.72 27.41 -10.62
C PHE A 128 11.91 26.71 -9.93
N PRO A 129 12.23 27.02 -8.66
CA PRO A 129 13.38 26.44 -7.98
C PRO A 129 13.31 24.90 -7.91
N ALA A 130 14.19 24.22 -8.64
CA ALA A 130 14.25 22.76 -8.69
C ALA A 130 14.47 22.12 -7.31
N THR A 131 15.25 22.78 -6.44
CA THR A 131 15.51 22.34 -5.06
C THR A 131 14.23 22.36 -4.21
N LEU A 132 13.37 23.35 -4.39
CA LEU A 132 12.09 23.44 -3.67
C LEU A 132 11.13 22.35 -4.15
N LEU A 133 11.04 22.13 -5.46
CA LEU A 133 10.23 21.08 -6.06
C LEU A 133 10.66 19.69 -5.56
N TRP A 134 11.97 19.44 -5.56
CA TRP A 134 12.55 18.19 -5.06
C TRP A 134 12.24 17.96 -3.58
N ARG A 135 12.48 18.98 -2.73
CA ARG A 135 12.19 18.88 -1.28
C ARG A 135 10.71 18.62 -1.03
N PHE A 136 9.82 19.31 -1.73
CA PHE A 136 8.39 19.09 -1.62
C PHE A 136 7.99 17.65 -1.98
N ARG A 137 8.49 17.13 -3.11
CA ARG A 137 8.23 15.76 -3.56
C ARG A 137 8.75 14.71 -2.57
N LEU A 138 9.96 14.91 -2.05
CA LEU A 138 10.54 14.04 -1.04
C LEU A 138 9.74 14.07 0.27
N SER A 139 9.33 15.26 0.72
CA SER A 139 8.48 15.41 1.91
C SER A 139 7.11 14.77 1.72
N ALA A 140 6.49 14.91 0.54
CA ALA A 140 5.20 14.29 0.23
C ALA A 140 5.28 12.75 0.28
N LEU A 141 6.34 12.18 -0.31
CA LEU A 141 6.64 10.75 -0.21
C LEU A 141 6.87 10.31 1.25
N ALA A 142 7.64 11.08 2.02
CA ALA A 142 7.91 10.77 3.42
C ALA A 142 6.64 10.78 4.28
N ILE A 143 5.76 11.76 4.08
CA ILE A 143 4.47 11.85 4.79
C ILE A 143 3.63 10.60 4.52
N GLN A 144 3.56 10.15 3.26
CA GLN A 144 2.80 8.94 2.92
C GLN A 144 3.46 7.69 3.48
N ALA A 145 4.79 7.57 3.42
CA ALA A 145 5.49 6.45 4.04
C ALA A 145 5.22 6.37 5.55
N VAL A 146 5.23 7.51 6.26
CA VAL A 146 4.90 7.58 7.70
C VAL A 146 3.43 7.23 7.94
N LEU A 147 2.50 7.73 7.14
CA LEU A 147 1.08 7.46 7.26
C LEU A 147 0.79 5.95 7.11
N TRP A 148 1.23 5.36 6.00
CA TRP A 148 1.00 3.94 5.69
C TRP A 148 1.81 3.02 6.61
N GLY A 149 3.04 3.40 6.98
CA GLY A 149 3.85 2.67 7.94
C GLY A 149 3.23 2.68 9.34
N GLY A 150 2.80 3.84 9.82
CA GLY A 150 2.09 3.98 11.10
C GLY A 150 0.80 3.18 11.13
N PHE A 151 0.01 3.23 10.05
CA PHE A 151 -1.18 2.39 9.90
C PHE A 151 -0.84 0.89 9.98
N ALA A 152 0.17 0.44 9.26
CA ALA A 152 0.57 -0.96 9.23
C ALA A 152 1.00 -1.49 10.60
N LEU A 153 1.78 -0.69 11.34
CA LEU A 153 2.26 -1.04 12.67
C LEU A 153 1.13 -1.07 13.69
N ALA A 154 0.29 -0.02 13.72
CA ALA A 154 -0.82 0.06 14.67
C ALA A 154 -1.88 -1.02 14.39
N PHE A 155 -2.33 -1.14 13.15
CA PHE A 155 -3.31 -2.15 12.75
C PHE A 155 -2.75 -3.56 12.92
N GLY A 156 -1.50 -3.81 12.49
CA GLY A 156 -0.85 -5.10 12.62
C GLY A 156 -0.71 -5.55 14.07
N GLU A 157 -0.35 -4.64 14.98
CA GLU A 157 -0.26 -4.95 16.41
C GLU A 157 -1.63 -5.26 17.03
N LEU A 158 -2.66 -4.49 16.68
CA LEU A 158 -4.02 -4.73 17.15
C LEU A 158 -4.57 -6.06 16.61
N ALA A 159 -4.32 -6.37 15.33
CA ALA A 159 -4.71 -7.63 14.71
C ALA A 159 -3.99 -8.82 15.34
N GLU A 160 -2.69 -8.69 15.66
CA GLU A 160 -1.93 -9.74 16.34
C GLU A 160 -2.49 -10.05 17.72
N ARG A 161 -2.78 -9.02 18.53
CA ARG A 161 -3.36 -9.20 19.87
C ARG A 161 -4.73 -9.86 19.83
N LEU A 162 -5.53 -9.53 18.81
CA LEU A 162 -6.86 -10.07 18.63
C LEU A 162 -6.84 -11.54 18.16
N LEU A 163 -5.97 -11.85 17.20
CA LEU A 163 -5.93 -13.17 16.54
C LEU A 163 -5.02 -14.17 17.26
N ASN A 164 -4.04 -13.70 18.02
CA ASN A 164 -3.17 -14.51 18.89
C ASN A 164 -3.24 -13.98 20.34
N PRO A 165 -4.35 -14.21 21.06
CA PRO A 165 -4.46 -13.82 22.47
C PRO A 165 -3.35 -14.51 23.28
N ARG A 166 -2.65 -13.76 24.14
CA ARG A 166 -1.73 -14.39 25.09
C ARG A 166 -2.54 -15.35 25.96
N PRO A 167 -2.04 -16.58 26.23
CA PRO A 167 -2.67 -17.46 27.20
C PRO A 167 -2.86 -16.68 28.50
N VAL A 168 -4.08 -16.66 29.03
CA VAL A 168 -4.32 -16.19 30.39
C VAL A 168 -3.45 -17.09 31.26
N THR A 169 -2.45 -16.50 31.92
CA THR A 169 -1.68 -17.21 32.93
C THR A 169 -2.68 -17.58 34.01
N ASP A 170 -3.14 -18.83 33.99
CA ASP A 170 -3.95 -19.37 35.08
C ASP A 170 -3.00 -19.44 36.28
N THR A 171 -2.94 -18.36 37.05
CA THR A 171 -2.31 -18.36 38.36
C THR A 171 -3.19 -19.27 39.22
N GLY A 172 -2.93 -20.57 39.07
CA GLY A 172 -3.65 -21.64 39.72
C GLY A 172 -3.85 -21.25 41.17
N ARG A 173 -5.10 -20.97 41.51
CA ARG A 173 -5.54 -20.90 42.89
C ARG A 173 -5.39 -22.32 43.40
N ALA A 174 -4.20 -22.65 43.91
CA ALA A 174 -3.93 -23.93 44.54
C ALA A 174 -4.93 -24.06 45.69
N VAL A 175 -6.01 -24.80 45.46
CA VAL A 175 -6.94 -25.20 46.51
C VAL A 175 -6.13 -26.10 47.43
N PRO A 176 -5.84 -25.71 48.68
CA PRO A 176 -5.13 -26.57 49.60
C PRO A 176 -6.02 -27.78 49.86
N ALA A 177 -5.54 -28.99 49.54
CA ALA A 177 -6.21 -30.20 49.95
C ALA A 177 -6.20 -30.25 51.48
N ALA A 178 -7.37 -30.11 52.10
CA ALA A 178 -7.55 -30.36 53.52
C ALA A 178 -7.25 -31.85 53.80
N ARG A 179 -6.33 -32.10 54.72
CA ARG A 179 -5.99 -33.42 55.25
C ARG A 179 -6.98 -33.84 56.33
#